data_AF-A0A087V0Q8-F1
#
_entry.id   AF-A0A087V0Q8-F1
#
_cell.length_a   1.000
_cell.length_b   1.000
_cell.length_c   1.000
_cell.angle_alpha   90.00
_cell.angle_beta   90.00
_cell.angle_gamma   90.00
#
_symmetry.space_group_name_H-M   'P 1'
#
loop_
_entity.id
_entity.type
_entity.pdbx_description
1 polymer ?
#
loop_
_entity_poly.entity_id
_entity_poly.type
_entity_poly.pdbx_seq_one_letter_code
_entity_poly.pdbx_strand_id
1 'polypeptide(L)' 'MDPDFTDTEVREAMNKLAKGKAPGLDGLNLEILIELERIVPSALRTIFNKCLDMGHFPTAWKRA' A
#
# COMPACT_ATOMS: atom_id res chain seq x y z
N MET A 1 13.42 -11.48 -12.46
CA MET A 1 13.08 -10.48 -11.43
C MET A 1 11.82 -9.81 -11.93
N ASP A 2 10.79 -9.74 -11.10
CA ASP A 2 9.53 -9.09 -11.48
C ASP A 2 9.76 -7.58 -11.65
N PRO A 3 9.01 -6.91 -12.54
CA PRO A 3 9.15 -5.47 -12.73
C PRO A 3 8.64 -4.69 -11.52
N ASP A 4 9.26 -3.54 -11.26
CA ASP A 4 8.83 -2.57 -10.26
C ASP A 4 7.39 -2.09 -10.50
N PHE A 5 6.63 -1.90 -9.43
CA PHE A 5 5.33 -1.24 -9.50
C PHE A 5 5.48 0.24 -9.84
N THR A 6 4.51 0.77 -10.58
CA THR A 6 4.36 2.18 -10.93
C THR A 6 3.35 2.89 -10.02
N ASP A 7 3.40 4.22 -9.96
CA ASP A 7 2.41 5.00 -9.19
C ASP A 7 0.98 4.81 -9.75
N THR A 8 0.86 4.56 -11.05
CA THR A 8 -0.41 4.28 -11.72
C THR A 8 -1.00 2.96 -11.24
N GLU A 9 -0.21 1.88 -11.21
CA GLU A 9 -0.68 0.58 -10.73
C GLU A 9 -1.12 0.65 -9.27
N VAL A 10 -0.36 1.34 -8.42
CA VAL A 10 -0.72 1.54 -7.01
C VAL A 10 -2.03 2.32 -6.88
N ARG A 11 -2.21 3.40 -7.66
CA ARG A 11 -3.44 4.19 -7.66
C ARG A 11 -4.65 3.38 -8.16
N GLU A 12 -4.49 2.63 -9.23
CA GLU A 12 -5.53 1.77 -9.77
C GLU A 12 -5.91 0.65 -8.79
N ALA A 13 -4.94 0.07 -8.10
CA ALA A 13 -5.19 -0.92 -7.06
C ALA A 13 -5.99 -0.32 -5.91
N MET A 14 -5.61 0.87 -5.42
CA MET A 14 -6.38 1.58 -4.38
C MET A 14 -7.81 1.89 -4.81
N ASN A 15 -8.02 2.30 -6.07
CA ASN A 15 -9.35 2.61 -6.59
C ASN A 15 -10.28 1.39 -6.69
N LYS A 16 -9.73 0.18 -6.75
CA LYS A 16 -10.50 -1.08 -6.75
C LYS A 16 -10.93 -1.51 -5.35
N LEU A 17 -10.36 -0.92 -4.30
CA LEU A 17 -10.69 -1.26 -2.91
C LEU A 17 -11.96 -0.54 -2.45
N ALA A 18 -12.77 -1.24 -1.67
CA ALA A 18 -13.98 -0.67 -1.09
C ALA A 18 -13.63 0.29 0.07
N LYS A 19 -14.20 1.49 0.05
CA LYS A 19 -14.12 2.48 1.13
C LYS A 19 -14.98 2.08 2.33
N GLY A 20 -14.72 2.69 3.50
CA GLY A 20 -15.50 2.48 4.71
C GLY A 20 -15.38 1.07 5.33
N LYS A 21 -14.36 0.29 4.94
CA LYS A 21 -14.02 -0.96 5.62
C LYS A 21 -13.42 -0.64 6.99
N ALA A 22 -13.68 -1.53 7.95
CA ALA A 22 -13.05 -1.42 9.26
C ALA A 22 -11.52 -1.44 9.10
N PRO A 23 -10.78 -0.56 9.82
CA PRO A 23 -9.33 -0.56 9.76
C PRO A 23 -8.75 -1.87 10.30
N GLY A 24 -7.50 -2.17 9.92
CA GLY A 24 -6.74 -3.24 10.55
C GLY A 24 -6.43 -2.95 12.03
N LEU A 25 -5.75 -3.88 12.70
CA LEU A 25 -5.27 -3.68 14.08
C LEU A 25 -4.30 -2.50 14.22
N ASP A 26 -3.72 -2.04 13.10
CA ASP A 26 -2.86 -0.86 13.01
C ASP A 26 -3.64 0.47 12.91
N GLY A 27 -4.97 0.43 12.79
CA GLY A 27 -5.81 1.60 12.64
C GLY A 27 -5.78 2.24 11.24
N LEU A 28 -5.07 1.64 10.27
CA LEU A 28 -4.99 2.17 8.91
C LEU A 28 -6.18 1.67 8.08
N ASN A 29 -6.88 2.61 7.44
CA ASN A 29 -7.91 2.33 6.44
C ASN A 29 -7.52 2.93 5.08
N LEU A 30 -8.30 2.61 4.05
CA LEU A 30 -8.03 3.06 2.68
C LEU A 30 -7.97 4.59 2.57
N GLU A 31 -8.81 5.30 3.32
CA GLU A 31 -8.88 6.76 3.33
C GLU A 31 -7.58 7.38 3.87
N ILE A 32 -6.99 6.80 4.93
CA ILE A 32 -5.68 7.22 5.43
C ILE A 32 -4.58 6.97 4.39
N LEU A 33 -4.61 5.83 3.69
CA LEU A 33 -3.63 5.53 2.65
C LEU A 33 -3.73 6.49 1.45
N ILE A 34 -4.95 6.89 1.07
CA ILE A 34 -5.19 7.90 0.03
C ILE A 34 -4.61 9.25 0.45
N GLU A 35 -4.86 9.68 1.69
CA GLU A 35 -4.31 10.94 2.22
C GLU A 35 -2.79 10.90 2.36
N LEU A 36 -2.22 9.76 2.76
CA LEU A 36 -0.78 9.55 2.80
C LEU A 36 -0.16 9.77 1.42
N GLU A 37 -0.71 9.15 0.38
CA GLU A 37 -0.20 9.27 -0.99
C GLU A 37 -0.36 10.69 -1.55
N ARG A 38 -1.36 11.45 -1.06
CA ARG A 38 -1.53 12.87 -1.39
C ARG A 38 -0.47 13.76 -0.73
N ILE A 39 -0.09 13.47 0.52
CA ILE A 39 0.89 14.26 1.29
C ILE A 39 2.32 13.86 0.93
N VAL A 40 2.56 12.57 0.72
CA VAL A 40 3.86 11.97 0.41
C VAL A 40 3.71 11.12 -0.85
N PRO A 41 3.83 11.73 -2.04
CA PRO A 41 3.72 11.01 -3.30
C PRO A 41 4.72 9.85 -3.38
N SER A 42 4.26 8.74 -3.97
CA SER A 42 4.99 7.49 -4.15
C SER A 42 5.35 6.73 -2.87
N ALA A 43 4.84 7.13 -1.70
CA ALA A 43 5.14 6.45 -0.43
C ALA A 43 4.79 4.96 -0.51
N LEU A 44 3.59 4.64 -1.01
CA LEU A 44 3.13 3.26 -1.12
C LEU A 44 3.92 2.49 -2.18
N ARG A 45 4.17 3.09 -3.36
CA ARG A 45 5.02 2.48 -4.41
C ARG A 45 6.39 2.11 -3.86
N THR A 46 7.04 3.02 -3.14
CA THR A 46 8.36 2.77 -2.56
C THR A 46 8.35 1.63 -1.56
N ILE A 47 7.33 1.53 -0.71
CA ILE A 47 7.19 0.41 0.24
C ILE A 47 6.98 -0.90 -0.51
N PHE A 48 6.10 -0.93 -1.51
CA PHE A 48 5.80 -2.14 -2.27
C PHE A 48 6.99 -2.62 -3.11
N ASN A 49 7.72 -1.74 -3.79
CA ASN A 49 8.92 -2.12 -4.54
C ASN A 49 10.03 -2.63 -3.62
N LYS A 50 10.17 -2.06 -2.41
CA LYS A 50 11.08 -2.63 -1.40
C LYS A 50 10.66 -4.05 -0.98
N CYS A 51 9.37 -4.29 -0.79
CA CYS A 51 8.88 -5.64 -0.48
C CYS A 51 9.16 -6.62 -1.63
N LEU A 52 9.01 -6.16 -2.87
CA LEU A 52 9.28 -6.95 -4.09
C LEU A 52 10.76 -7.31 -4.20
N ASP A 53 11.65 -6.32 -4.08
CA ASP A 53 13.10 -6.49 -4.14
C ASP A 53 13.62 -7.42 -3.04
N MET A 54 13.12 -7.26 -1.80
CA MET A 54 13.50 -8.11 -0.68
C MET A 54 12.81 -9.49 -0.70
N GLY A 55 11.79 -9.70 -1.55
CA GLY A 55 10.93 -10.89 -1.49
C GLY A 55 10.22 -11.06 -0.14
N HIS A 56 9.97 -9.97 0.58
CA HIS A 56 9.52 -9.99 1.97
C HIS A 56 8.50 -8.89 2.28
N PHE A 57 7.37 -9.28 2.89
CA PHE A 57 6.41 -8.35 3.47
C PHE A 57 6.64 -8.18 4.98
N PRO A 58 6.45 -6.96 5.53
CA PRO A 58 6.54 -6.72 6.97
C PRO A 58 5.75 -7.74 7.79
N THR A 59 6.37 -8.26 8.85
CA THR A 59 5.72 -9.28 9.71
C THR A 59 4.43 -8.75 10.35
N ALA A 60 4.35 -7.44 10.63
CA ALA A 60 3.15 -6.81 11.16
C ALA A 60 1.93 -6.98 10.25
N TRP A 61 2.12 -7.00 8.92
CA TRP A 61 1.04 -7.13 7.95
C TRP A 61 0.50 -8.57 7.84
N LYS A 62 1.26 -9.56 8.28
CA LYS A 62 0.87 -10.99 8.26
C LYS A 62 0.07 -11.42 9.49
N ARG A 63 -0.13 -10.51 10.45
CA ARG A 63 -0.85 -10.77 11.71
C ARG A 63 -2.30 -10.27 11.69
N ALA A 64 -2.78 -9.84 10.53
CA ALA A 64 -4.16 -9.45 10.28
C ALA A 64 -5.04 -10.67 10.00
#